data_AF-A0A0K1RCQ2-F1
#
_entry.id   AF-A0A0K1RCQ2-F1
#
_cell.length_a   1.000
_cell.length_b   1.000
_cell.length_c   1.000
_cell.angle_alpha   90.00
_cell.angle_beta   90.00
_cell.angle_gamma   90.00
#
_symmetry.space_group_name_H-M   'P 1'
#
loop_
_entity.id
_entity.type
_entity.pdbx_description
1 polymer ?
#
loop_
_entity_poly.entity_id
_entity_poly.type
_entity_poly.pdbx_seq_one_letter_code
_entity_poly.pdbx_strand_id
1 'polypeptide(L)'
;MAKGQPRSQPRSQPRDTPRSQPRNKVGKPASSNPTLLALGEQLASRRREVGRVQQDVASAAGVSRSTLHTIEHGGEGVRWEKVAAVAEVLGLRLSLTPSSGAGA
;
A
#
# COMPACT_ATOMS: atom_id res chain seq x y z
N MET A 1 -41.19 -51.17 -18.07
CA MET A 1 -39.73 -51.10 -18.30
C MET A 1 -39.25 -49.71 -17.93
N ALA A 2 -38.57 -49.56 -16.79
CA ALA A 2 -38.05 -48.27 -16.31
C ALA A 2 -36.63 -48.06 -16.86
N LYS A 3 -36.36 -46.89 -17.46
CA LYS A 3 -35.01 -46.49 -17.90
C LYS A 3 -34.57 -45.29 -17.06
N GLY A 4 -33.40 -45.44 -16.45
CA GLY A 4 -32.83 -44.57 -15.42
C GLY A 4 -32.45 -43.16 -15.88
N GLN A 5 -32.26 -42.30 -14.88
CA GLN A 5 -31.73 -40.94 -15.01
C GLN A 5 -30.28 -40.94 -15.53
N PRO A 6 -29.79 -39.78 -16.02
CA PRO A 6 -28.79 -39.13 -15.19
C PRO A 6 -29.02 -37.61 -15.01
N ARG A 7 -28.63 -37.15 -13.81
CA ARG A 7 -28.45 -35.74 -13.44
C ARG A 7 -27.39 -35.10 -14.34
N SER A 8 -27.70 -33.93 -14.89
CA SER A 8 -26.69 -32.99 -15.39
C SER A 8 -27.04 -31.59 -14.93
N GLN A 9 -26.29 -31.09 -13.94
CA GLN A 9 -26.33 -29.69 -13.54
C GLN A 9 -25.86 -28.81 -14.71
N PRO A 10 -26.48 -27.64 -14.97
CA PRO A 10 -25.92 -26.69 -15.91
C PRO A 10 -24.66 -26.05 -15.32
N ARG A 11 -23.59 -26.16 -16.11
CA ARG A 11 -22.28 -25.50 -16.07
C ARG A 11 -22.31 -24.13 -15.38
N SER A 12 -21.56 -23.99 -14.29
CA SER A 12 -21.21 -22.71 -13.68
C SER A 12 -20.55 -21.80 -14.72
N GLN A 13 -21.20 -20.68 -15.04
CA GLN A 13 -20.57 -19.64 -15.85
C GLN A 13 -19.39 -19.02 -15.07
N PRO A 14 -18.27 -18.70 -15.73
CA PRO A 14 -17.24 -17.88 -15.12
C PRO A 14 -17.84 -16.49 -14.88
N ARG A 15 -17.88 -16.04 -13.62
CA ARG A 15 -18.17 -14.65 -13.30
C ARG A 15 -16.98 -13.83 -13.76
N ASP A 16 -17.08 -13.22 -14.93
CA ASP A 16 -16.23 -12.10 -15.33
C ASP A 16 -16.43 -10.99 -14.29
N THR A 17 -15.57 -10.99 -13.28
CA THR A 17 -15.51 -9.90 -12.32
C THR A 17 -14.93 -8.69 -13.07
N PRO A 18 -15.60 -7.52 -13.02
CA PRO A 18 -15.05 -6.34 -13.66
C PRO A 18 -13.71 -6.02 -13.02
N ARG A 19 -12.64 -6.15 -13.80
CA ARG A 19 -11.27 -5.82 -13.40
C ARG A 19 -11.28 -4.35 -12.98
N SER A 20 -11.04 -4.11 -11.69
CA SER A 20 -11.03 -2.77 -11.08
C SER A 20 -10.14 -1.85 -11.91
N GLN A 21 -10.75 -0.90 -12.60
CA GLN A 21 -10.00 0.07 -13.41
C GLN A 21 -9.23 1.00 -12.47
N PRO A 22 -7.96 1.32 -12.78
CA PRO A 22 -7.22 2.31 -12.01
C PRO A 22 -7.96 3.65 -12.14
N ARG A 23 -8.50 4.14 -11.02
CA ARG A 23 -9.15 5.46 -10.96
C ARG A 23 -8.07 6.51 -11.20
N ASN A 24 -7.90 6.93 -12.45
CA ASN A 24 -7.02 8.02 -12.81
C ASN A 24 -7.64 9.34 -12.35
N LYS A 25 -7.40 9.70 -11.09
CA LYS A 25 -7.71 11.03 -10.56
C LYS A 25 -6.48 11.89 -10.84
N VAL A 26 -6.60 12.81 -11.80
CA VAL A 26 -5.60 13.85 -12.09
C VAL A 26 -5.19 14.51 -10.77
N GLY A 27 -3.89 14.47 -10.49
CA GLY A 27 -3.31 14.48 -9.15
C GLY A 27 -3.50 15.78 -8.39
N LYS A 28 -4.20 15.69 -7.25
CA LYS A 28 -3.86 16.52 -6.09
C LYS A 28 -2.47 16.07 -5.60
N PRO A 29 -1.58 16.97 -5.12
CA PRO A 29 -0.38 16.55 -4.41
C PRO A 29 -0.77 15.50 -3.37
N ALA A 30 0.06 14.47 -3.22
CA ALA A 30 -0.29 13.27 -2.46
C ALA A 30 -0.81 13.62 -1.04
N SER A 31 -0.27 14.68 -0.44
CA SER A 31 -0.94 15.52 0.57
C SER A 31 -0.31 16.92 0.64
N SER A 32 -0.95 17.84 1.37
CA SER A 32 -0.32 19.09 1.85
C SER A 32 0.11 18.98 3.33
N ASN A 33 0.09 17.78 3.90
CA ASN A 33 0.38 17.57 5.32
C ASN A 33 1.91 17.50 5.54
N PRO A 34 2.50 18.46 6.25
CA PRO A 34 3.96 18.53 6.41
C PRO A 34 4.53 17.29 7.12
N THR A 35 3.78 16.68 8.04
CA THR A 35 4.21 15.48 8.77
C THR A 35 4.29 14.27 7.83
N LEU A 36 3.32 14.10 6.93
CA LEU A 36 3.33 13.00 5.96
C LEU A 36 4.45 13.18 4.93
N LEU A 37 4.68 14.40 4.47
CA LEU A 37 5.79 14.72 3.56
C LEU A 37 7.15 14.41 4.20
N ALA A 38 7.36 14.85 5.45
CA ALA A 38 8.61 14.59 6.17
C ALA A 38 8.83 13.09 6.43
N LEU A 39 7.78 12.36 6.80
CA LEU A 39 7.84 10.91 6.99
C LEU A 39 8.16 10.19 5.67
N GLY A 40 7.48 10.57 4.58
CA GLY A 40 7.72 10.00 3.25
C GLY A 40 9.16 10.19 2.78
N GLU A 41 9.70 11.40 2.96
CA GLU A 41 11.09 11.70 2.58
C GLU A 41 12.10 10.92 3.43
N GLN A 42 11.86 10.74 4.73
CA GLN A 42 12.72 9.91 5.59
C GLN A 42 12.78 8.46 5.09
N LEU A 43 11.63 7.87 4.75
CA LEU A 43 11.56 6.51 4.20
C LEU A 43 12.24 6.42 2.82
N ALA A 44 12.00 7.40 1.95
CA ALA A 44 12.60 7.46 0.61
C ALA A 44 14.13 7.60 0.69
N SER A 45 14.62 8.47 1.56
CA SER A 45 16.05 8.69 1.82
C SER A 45 16.69 7.41 2.34
N ARG A 46 16.09 6.77 3.36
CA ARG A 46 16.61 5.50 3.87
C ARG A 46 16.67 4.42 2.80
N ARG A 47 15.64 4.32 1.96
CA ARG A 47 15.63 3.37 0.84
C ARG A 47 16.78 3.60 -0.12
N ARG A 48 17.08 4.87 -0.46
CA ARG A 48 18.20 5.24 -1.34
C ARG A 48 19.54 4.91 -0.69
N GLU A 49 19.70 5.16 0.61
CA GLU A 49 20.91 4.83 1.38
C GLU A 49 21.22 3.33 1.35
N VAL A 50 20.19 2.47 1.50
CA VAL A 50 20.37 1.01 1.42
C VAL A 50 20.42 0.48 -0.02
N GLY A 51 20.40 1.36 -1.03
CA GLY A 51 20.57 1.01 -2.44
C GLY A 51 19.41 0.20 -3.04
N ARG A 52 18.22 0.22 -2.46
CA ARG A 52 17.08 -0.59 -2.93
C ARG A 52 16.12 0.22 -3.81
N VAL A 53 15.63 -0.39 -4.89
CA VAL A 53 14.58 0.21 -5.71
C VAL A 53 13.21 0.07 -5.03
N GLN A 54 12.25 0.93 -5.40
CA GLN A 54 10.90 0.90 -4.81
C GLN A 54 10.23 -0.47 -4.96
N GLN A 55 10.40 -1.13 -6.11
CA GLN A 55 9.76 -2.42 -6.34
C GLN A 55 10.21 -3.49 -5.33
N ASP A 56 11.50 -3.53 -5.00
CA ASP A 56 12.05 -4.54 -4.09
C ASP A 56 11.60 -4.33 -2.64
N VAL A 57 11.56 -3.07 -2.20
CA VAL A 57 11.04 -2.73 -0.86
C VAL A 57 9.55 -3.01 -0.78
N ALA A 58 8.79 -2.64 -1.82
CA ALA A 58 7.35 -2.87 -1.86
C ALA A 58 7.02 -4.37 -1.80
N SER A 59 7.71 -5.20 -2.58
CA SER A 59 7.56 -6.65 -2.55
C SER A 59 7.89 -7.23 -1.17
N ALA A 60 8.99 -6.82 -0.56
CA ALA A 60 9.39 -7.30 0.77
C ALA A 60 8.43 -6.84 1.88
N ALA A 61 7.83 -5.66 1.76
CA ALA A 61 6.87 -5.12 2.73
C ALA A 61 5.42 -5.59 2.50
N GLY A 62 5.16 -6.42 1.48
CA GLY A 62 3.81 -6.88 1.15
C GLY A 62 2.87 -5.74 0.74
N VAL A 63 3.38 -4.79 -0.05
CA VAL A 63 2.62 -3.66 -0.61
C VAL A 63 2.82 -3.56 -2.12
N SER A 64 1.93 -2.86 -2.80
CA SER A 64 2.18 -2.49 -4.20
C SER A 64 3.26 -1.40 -4.28
N ARG A 65 3.99 -1.35 -5.40
CA ARG A 65 4.93 -0.27 -5.69
C ARG A 65 4.25 1.10 -5.73
N SER A 66 2.98 1.17 -6.15
CA SER A 66 2.19 2.40 -6.09
C SER A 66 1.94 2.85 -4.65
N THR A 67 1.65 1.94 -3.72
CA THR A 67 1.50 2.27 -2.30
C THR A 67 2.80 2.79 -1.71
N LEU A 68 3.94 2.15 -1.99
CA LEU A 68 5.24 2.68 -1.55
C LEU A 68 5.53 4.06 -2.14
N HIS A 69 5.25 4.27 -3.43
CA HIS A 69 5.38 5.58 -4.06
C HIS A 69 4.51 6.63 -3.37
N THR A 70 3.24 6.32 -3.08
CA THR A 70 2.33 7.18 -2.33
C THR A 70 2.89 7.52 -0.96
N ILE A 71 3.41 6.53 -0.21
CA ILE A 71 4.05 6.75 1.11
C ILE A 71 5.24 7.71 0.98
N GLU A 72 6.16 7.46 0.06
CA GLU A 72 7.37 8.26 -0.13
C GLU A 72 7.09 9.71 -0.53
N HIS A 73 5.93 9.98 -1.13
CA HIS A 73 5.49 11.34 -1.48
C HIS A 73 4.52 11.95 -0.45
N GLY A 74 4.39 11.32 0.73
CA GLY A 74 3.54 11.82 1.81
C GLY A 74 2.04 11.72 1.52
N GLY A 75 1.63 10.70 0.78
CA GLY A 75 0.24 10.51 0.37
C GLY A 75 -0.71 10.14 1.50
N GLU A 76 -1.92 10.70 1.43
CA GLU A 76 -3.02 10.39 2.36
C GLU A 76 -3.67 9.02 2.08
N GLY A 77 -4.37 8.49 3.09
CA GLY A 77 -5.21 7.29 2.94
C GLY A 77 -4.46 5.97 2.93
N VAL A 78 -3.13 5.98 3.11
CA VAL A 78 -2.36 4.76 3.35
C VAL A 78 -2.55 4.31 4.79
N ARG A 79 -2.94 3.04 4.97
CA ARG A 79 -3.14 2.47 6.30
C ARG A 79 -1.80 2.33 7.04
N TRP A 80 -1.81 2.58 8.34
CA TRP A 80 -0.60 2.63 9.17
C TRP A 80 0.24 1.36 9.14
N GLU A 81 -0.39 0.18 9.03
CA GLU A 81 0.35 -1.09 8.98
C GLU A 81 1.25 -1.20 7.75
N LYS A 82 0.91 -0.51 6.64
CA LYS A 82 1.74 -0.49 5.44
C LYS A 82 2.97 0.39 5.63
N VAL A 83 2.81 1.51 6.31
CA VAL A 83 3.94 2.38 6.69
C VAL A 83 4.89 1.64 7.62
N ALA A 84 4.36 0.95 8.62
CA ALA A 84 5.16 0.15 9.56
C ALA A 84 5.93 -0.98 8.86
N ALA A 85 5.29 -1.74 7.96
CA ALA A 85 5.95 -2.81 7.21
C ALA A 85 7.10 -2.28 6.33
N VAL A 86 6.91 -1.12 5.68
CA VAL A 86 7.97 -0.48 4.88
C VAL A 86 9.14 -0.04 5.77
N ALA A 87 8.86 0.57 6.92
CA ALA A 87 9.90 0.98 7.87
C ALA A 87 10.73 -0.22 8.34
N GLU A 88 10.07 -1.33 8.72
CA GLU A 88 10.74 -2.56 9.15
C GLU A 88 11.68 -3.13 8.07
N VAL A 89 11.21 -3.22 6.83
CA VAL A 89 12.01 -3.72 5.68
C VAL A 89 13.21 -2.83 5.38
N LEU A 90 13.14 -1.54 5.72
CA LEU A 90 14.23 -0.58 5.59
C LEU A 90 15.17 -0.55 6.81
N GLY A 91 14.92 -1.40 7.80
CA GLY A 91 15.69 -1.47 9.05
C GLY A 91 15.45 -0.27 9.96
N LEU A 92 14.29 0.37 9.86
CA LEU A 92 13.89 1.49 10.70
C LEU A 92 12.96 1.03 11.82
N ARG A 93 13.01 1.75 12.94
CA ARG A 93 12.08 1.61 14.06
C ARG A 93 11.20 2.85 14.15
N LEU A 94 9.89 2.67 14.13
CA LEU A 94 8.96 3.75 14.40
C LEU A 94 8.97 4.09 15.90
N SER A 95 9.06 5.38 16.21
CA SER A 95 8.96 5.92 17.55
C SER A 95 8.15 7.20 17.55
N LEU A 96 7.45 7.46 18.64
CA LEU A 96 6.72 8.71 18.87
C LEU A 96 7.43 9.43 20.02
N THR A 97 7.82 10.68 19.79
CA THR A 97 8.44 11.52 20.81
C THR A 97 7.47 12.62 21.21
N PRO A 98 7.45 13.06 22.49
CA PRO A 98 6.68 14.23 22.89
C PRO A 98 7.02 15.42 21.99
N SER A 99 5.98 16.08 21.48
CA SER A 99 6.17 17.41 20.89
C SER A 99 6.51 18.36 22.03
N SER A 100 7.58 19.14 21.92
CA SER A 100 7.91 20.19 22.90
C SER A 100 6.82 21.26 23.07
N GLY A 101 5.71 21.20 22.33
CA GLY A 101 4.52 22.01 22.53
C GLY A 101 3.32 21.20 23.01
N ALA A 102 3.15 21.11 24.34
CA ALA A 102 1.86 21.17 25.07
C ALA A 102 2.04 20.69 26.52
N GLY A 103 2.81 21.46 27.28
CA GLY A 103 2.53 21.71 28.70
C GLY A 103 2.16 23.18 28.82
N ALA A 104 0.90 23.51 28.53
CA ALA A 104 0.22 24.77 28.83
C ALA A 104 -1.29 24.51 28.80
#